data_AF-A0A372BVQ0-F1
#
_entry.id   AF-A0A372BVQ0-F1
#
_cell.length_a   1.000
_cell.length_b   1.000
_cell.length_c   1.000
_cell.angle_alpha   90.00
_cell.angle_beta   90.00
_cell.angle_gamma   90.00
#
_symmetry.space_group_name_H-M   'P 1'
#
loop_
_entity.id
_entity.type
_entity.pdbx_description
1 polymer ?
#
loop_
_entity_poly.entity_id
_entity_poly.type
_entity_poly.pdbx_seq_one_letter_code
_entity_poly.pdbx_strand_id
1 'polypeptide(L)'
;MSWREALLYALSFLAGVFGLLLVGMYAWSAWSVMGEPDQSVLFWHASFLMFGLFLLAAAVTFGVLGWIMRRESRARSGRKE
;
A
#
# COMPACT_ATOMS: atom_id res chain seq x y z
N MET A 1 13.53 -13.44 -13.00
CA MET A 1 12.40 -12.70 -12.40
C MET A 1 11.50 -12.29 -13.53
N SER A 2 10.22 -12.69 -13.52
CA SER A 2 9.33 -12.38 -14.65
C SER A 2 8.93 -10.90 -14.64
N TRP A 3 8.66 -10.30 -15.81
CA TRP A 3 8.29 -8.87 -15.90
C TRP A 3 7.03 -8.56 -15.06
N ARG A 4 6.11 -9.53 -14.97
CA ARG A 4 4.88 -9.45 -14.16
C ARG A 4 5.18 -9.39 -12.67
N GLU A 5 6.13 -10.20 -12.17
CA GLU A 5 6.59 -10.11 -10.77
C GLU A 5 7.21 -8.74 -10.49
N ALA A 6 8.05 -8.23 -11.39
CA ALA A 6 8.68 -6.92 -11.23
C ALA A 6 7.64 -5.80 -11.18
N LEU A 7 6.62 -5.85 -12.05
CA LEU A 7 5.50 -4.91 -12.03
C LEU A 7 4.74 -4.97 -10.70
N LEU A 8 4.41 -6.17 -10.20
CA LEU A 8 3.69 -6.32 -8.93
C LEU A 8 4.46 -5.74 -7.75
N TYR A 9 5.78 -5.95 -7.70
CA TYR A 9 6.61 -5.34 -6.66
C TYR A 9 6.72 -3.83 -6.79
N ALA A 10 6.82 -3.30 -8.02
CA ALA A 10 6.82 -1.86 -8.25
C ALA A 10 5.49 -1.21 -7.83
N LEU A 11 4.36 -1.82 -8.18
CA LEU A 11 3.02 -1.38 -7.77
C LEU A 11 2.83 -1.49 -6.25
N SER A 12 3.32 -2.57 -5.65
CA SER A 12 3.34 -2.76 -4.20
C SER A 12 4.10 -1.63 -3.51
N PHE A 13 5.32 -1.35 -3.98
CA PHE A 13 6.16 -0.29 -3.44
C PHE A 13 5.51 1.09 -3.57
N LEU A 14 5.01 1.43 -4.76
CA LEU A 14 4.35 2.71 -5.01
C LEU A 14 3.10 2.87 -4.14
N ALA A 15 2.22 1.85 -4.12
CA ALA A 15 1.04 1.88 -3.27
C ALA A 15 1.41 2.02 -1.78
N GLY A 16 2.47 1.35 -1.32
CA GLY A 16 2.95 1.45 0.04
C GLY A 16 3.44 2.86 0.39
N VAL A 17 4.23 3.48 -0.49
CA VAL A 17 4.74 4.85 -0.32
C VAL A 17 3.58 5.85 -0.29
N PHE A 18 2.68 5.82 -1.28
CA PHE A 18 1.53 6.71 -1.31
C PHE A 18 0.60 6.49 -0.11
N GLY A 19 0.37 5.23 0.27
CA GLY A 19 -0.43 4.89 1.44
C GLY A 19 0.15 5.46 2.73
N LEU A 20 1.47 5.28 2.95
CA LEU A 20 2.19 5.84 4.09
C LEU A 20 2.14 7.37 4.11
N LEU A 21 2.32 8.03 2.96
CA LEU A 21 2.25 9.49 2.86
C LEU A 21 0.87 10.03 3.24
N LEU A 22 -0.20 9.37 2.78
CA LEU A 22 -1.58 9.77 3.10
C LEU A 22 -1.92 9.57 4.57
N VAL A 23 -1.53 8.42 5.15
CA VAL A 23 -1.68 8.17 6.58
C VAL A 23 -0.87 9.17 7.40
N GLY A 24 0.36 9.48 6.97
CA GLY A 24 1.23 10.46 7.61
C GLY A 24 0.65 11.88 7.54
N MET A 25 0.08 12.27 6.40
CA MET A 25 -0.59 13.55 6.22
C MET A 25 -1.82 13.67 7.13
N TYR A 26 -2.61 12.60 7.25
CA TYR A 26 -3.72 12.53 8.20
C TYR A 26 -3.22 12.69 9.65
N ALA A 27 -2.21 11.90 10.05
CA ALA A 27 -1.67 11.94 11.41
C ALA A 27 -1.09 13.31 11.76
N TRP A 28 -0.36 13.93 10.82
CA TRP A 28 0.16 15.28 10.96
C TRP A 28 -0.97 16.30 11.14
N SER A 29 -2.00 16.23 10.28
CA SER A 29 -3.15 17.14 10.39
C SER A 29 -3.86 16.99 11.73
N ALA A 30 -4.20 15.75 12.12
CA ALA A 30 -4.85 15.45 13.39
C ALA A 30 -4.04 15.95 14.61
N TRP A 31 -2.71 15.90 14.53
CA TRP A 31 -1.82 16.44 15.57
C TRP A 31 -1.78 17.97 15.58
N SER A 32 -1.81 18.60 14.39
CA SER A 32 -1.67 20.05 14.24
C SER A 32 -2.94 20.84 14.60
N VAL A 33 -4.11 20.21 14.56
CA VAL A 33 -5.40 20.82 14.92
C VAL A 33 -5.61 20.71 16.43
N MET A 34 -5.02 21.62 17.21
CA MET A 34 -5.37 21.85 18.62
C MET A 34 -6.55 22.83 18.71
N GLY A 35 -7.78 22.33 18.70
CA GLY A 35 -9.03 23.11 18.82
C GLY A 35 -10.25 22.33 18.31
N GLU A 36 -11.49 22.78 18.61
CA GLU A 36 -12.73 22.13 18.11
C GLU A 36 -12.70 22.02 16.59
N PRO A 37 -12.55 20.79 16.03
CA PRO A 37 -12.40 20.63 14.60
C PRO A 37 -13.76 20.79 13.91
N ASP A 38 -13.81 21.68 12.92
CA ASP A 38 -14.93 21.78 11.98
C ASP A 38 -15.19 20.39 11.36
N GLN A 39 -16.42 19.87 11.48
CA GLN A 39 -16.80 18.53 11.02
C GLN A 39 -16.47 18.30 9.53
N SER A 40 -16.49 19.36 8.72
CA SER A 40 -16.15 19.28 7.30
C SER A 40 -14.67 18.91 7.10
N VAL A 41 -13.78 19.41 7.95
CA VAL A 41 -12.35 19.13 7.92
C VAL A 41 -12.09 17.68 8.34
N LEU A 42 -12.75 17.19 9.40
CA LEU A 42 -12.63 15.80 9.85
C LEU A 42 -13.01 14.79 8.75
N PHE A 43 -14.07 15.06 7.99
CA PHE A 43 -14.52 14.18 6.90
C PHE A 43 -13.47 14.02 5.79
N TRP A 44 -12.89 15.13 5.33
CA TRP A 44 -11.84 15.09 4.30
C TRP A 44 -10.58 14.38 4.80
N HIS A 45 -10.19 14.63 6.05
CA HIS A 45 -9.05 13.98 6.67
C HIS A 45 -9.26 12.47 6.84
N ALA A 46 -10.43 12.04 7.31
CA ALA A 46 -10.79 10.63 7.40
C ALA A 46 -10.74 9.93 6.03
N SER A 47 -11.09 10.63 4.94
CA SER A 47 -10.99 10.08 3.59
C SER A 47 -9.53 9.81 3.18
N PHE A 48 -8.60 10.71 3.53
CA PHE A 48 -7.16 10.47 3.31
C PHE A 48 -6.63 9.29 4.12
N LEU A 49 -7.06 9.14 5.38
CA LEU A 49 -6.71 7.98 6.21
C LEU A 49 -7.22 6.68 5.57
N MET A 50 -8.51 6.62 5.22
CA MET A 50 -9.13 5.42 4.66
C MET A 50 -8.49 5.04 3.32
N PHE A 51 -8.24 6.01 2.45
CA PHE A 51 -7.57 5.77 1.17
C PHE A 51 -6.10 5.35 1.37
N GLY A 52 -5.40 5.96 2.33
CA GLY A 52 -4.04 5.57 2.68
C GLY A 52 -3.93 4.13 3.20
N LEU A 53 -4.82 3.73 4.11
CA LEU A 53 -4.92 2.36 4.61
C LEU A 53 -5.28 1.37 3.50
N PHE A 54 -6.18 1.75 2.59
CA PHE A 54 -6.52 0.95 1.41
C PHE A 54 -5.28 0.72 0.52
N LEU A 55 -4.48 1.76 0.25
CA LEU A 55 -3.26 1.61 -0.54
C LEU A 55 -2.22 0.73 0.17
N LEU A 56 -2.12 0.79 1.50
CA LEU A 56 -1.25 -0.12 2.26
C LEU A 56 -1.72 -1.57 2.16
N ALA A 57 -3.03 -1.82 2.27
CA ALA A 57 -3.58 -3.15 2.07
C ALA A 57 -3.34 -3.66 0.64
N ALA A 58 -3.49 -2.81 -0.37
CA ALA A 58 -3.17 -3.13 -1.77
C ALA A 58 -1.67 -3.43 -1.94
N ALA A 59 -0.80 -2.65 -1.29
CA ALA A 59 0.64 -2.86 -1.31
C ALA A 59 1.01 -4.25 -0.78
N VAL A 60 0.47 -4.64 0.38
CA VAL A 60 0.66 -5.98 0.95
C VAL A 60 0.13 -7.06 0.00
N THR A 61 -1.06 -6.86 -0.57
CA THR A 61 -1.68 -7.81 -1.50
C THR A 61 -0.81 -8.05 -2.73
N PHE A 62 -0.31 -6.98 -3.38
CA PHE A 62 0.59 -7.10 -4.53
C PHE A 62 1.92 -7.76 -4.16
N GLY A 63 2.46 -7.46 -2.98
CA GLY A 63 3.68 -8.09 -2.47
C GLY A 63 3.52 -9.60 -2.26
N VAL A 64 2.39 -10.02 -1.66
CA VAL A 64 2.04 -11.44 -1.46
C VAL A 64 1.84 -12.15 -2.80
N LEU A 65 1.12 -11.54 -3.74
CA LEU A 65 0.93 -12.10 -5.08
C LEU A 65 2.27 -12.29 -5.81
N GLY A 66 3.14 -11.27 -5.76
CA GLY A 66 4.49 -11.36 -6.33
C GLY A 66 5.32 -12.48 -5.70
N TRP A 67 5.18 -12.67 -4.38
CA TRP A 67 5.87 -13.75 -3.65
C TRP A 67 5.37 -15.15 -4.05
N ILE A 68 4.04 -15.34 -4.15
CA ILE A 68 3.44 -16.59 -4.60
C ILE A 68 3.91 -16.93 -6.02
N MET A 69 3.85 -15.97 -6.95
CA MET A 69 4.29 -16.17 -8.33
C MET A 69 5.77 -16.55 -8.41
N ARG A 70 6.63 -15.89 -7.62
CA ARG A 70 8.06 -16.23 -7.55
C ARG A 70 8.27 -17.65 -7.04
N ARG A 71 7.50 -18.09 -6.02
CA ARG A 71 7.57 -19.45 -5.47
C ARG A 71 7.15 -20.49 -6.50
N GLU A 72 6.06 -20.26 -7.23
CA GLU A 72 5.62 -21.14 -8.31
C GLU A 72 6.63 -21.23 -9.45
N SER A 73 7.22 -20.10 -9.85
CA SER A 73 8.23 -20.06 -10.91
C SER A 73 9.44 -20.93 -10.59
N ARG A 74 9.94 -20.86 -9.34
CA ARG A 74 11.02 -21.73 -8.84
C ARG A 74 10.62 -23.20 -8.78
N ALA A 75 9.40 -23.51 -8.32
CA ALA A 75 8.91 -24.88 -8.24
C ALA A 75 8.78 -25.55 -9.63
N ARG A 76 8.42 -24.79 -10.67
CA ARG A 76 8.36 -25.29 -12.05
C ARG A 76 9.74 -25.47 -12.68
N SER A 77 10.74 -24.65 -12.31
CA SER A 77 12.09 -24.80 -12.87
C SER A 77 12.83 -26.00 -12.27
N GLY A 78 12.65 -26.29 -10.98
CA GLY A 78 13.27 -27.45 -10.31
C GLY A 78 12.66 -28.81 -10.64
N ARG A 79 11.58 -28.87 -11.44
CA ARG A 79 10.92 -30.12 -11.86
C ARG A 79 11.32 -30.58 -13.28
N LYS A 80 12.21 -29.83 -13.92
CA LYS A 80 12.71 -30.07 -15.28
C LYS A 80 14.15 -30.63 -15.30
N GLU A 81 14.74 -30.84 -14.14
CA GLU A 81 15.98 -31.59 -13.92
C GLU A 81 15.63 -33.02 -13.46
#